data_AF-A0A9X9N1T8-F1
#
_entry.id   AF-A0A9X9N1T8-F1
#
_cell.length_a   1.000
_cell.length_b   1.000
_cell.length_c   1.000
_cell.angle_alpha   90.00
_cell.angle_beta   90.00
_cell.angle_gamma   90.00
#
_symmetry.space_group_name_H-M   'P 1'
#
loop_
_entity.id
_entity.type
_entity.pdbx_description
1 polymer ?
#
loop_
_entity_poly.entity_id
_entity_poly.type
_entity_poly.pdbx_seq_one_letter_code
_entity_poly.pdbx_strand_id
1 'polypeptide(L)'
;MYIKLFYALSILLFSFNCNAFSNAPDADGVVSFRIINNTPCLYIERVDLIGAYFIDISQGNADNMYSIFYENTFEENYPTKEKCIMLNSSNFPNLKLKDRQIYAISLRPDPNKNLQFNIVPNFIGFGDTICLKKDDNNQFIIQDYTRGKCVDRASIKIKQDEQSINENSLKEEKMSWFEWFIQWIKKILWNT
;
A
#
# COMPACT_ATOMS: atom_id res chain seq x y z
N MET A 1 -20.46 19.65 -42.35
CA MET A 1 -20.01 18.30 -41.92
C MET A 1 -18.62 18.32 -41.26
N TYR A 2 -17.64 19.06 -41.81
CA TYR A 2 -16.27 19.16 -41.28
C TYR A 2 -16.13 19.83 -39.90
N ILE A 3 -16.96 20.83 -39.58
CA ILE A 3 -16.89 21.55 -38.29
C ILE A 3 -17.21 20.62 -37.10
N LYS A 4 -18.16 19.70 -37.25
CA LYS A 4 -18.52 18.74 -36.18
C LYS A 4 -17.41 17.70 -35.93
N LEU A 5 -16.70 17.30 -36.99
CA LEU A 5 -15.56 16.38 -36.90
C LEU A 5 -14.38 17.03 -36.17
N PHE A 6 -14.12 18.32 -36.43
CA PHE A 6 -13.04 19.07 -35.79
C PHE A 6 -13.28 19.27 -34.29
N TYR A 7 -14.51 19.56 -33.88
CA TYR A 7 -14.88 19.62 -32.46
C TYR A 7 -14.74 18.26 -31.75
N ALA A 8 -15.18 17.17 -32.39
CA ALA A 8 -15.00 15.82 -31.83
C ALA A 8 -13.52 15.44 -31.68
N LEU A 9 -12.68 15.77 -32.66
CA LEU A 9 -11.24 15.53 -32.63
C LEU A 9 -10.53 16.39 -31.56
N SER A 10 -10.95 17.64 -31.41
CA SER A 10 -10.39 18.57 -30.41
C SER A 10 -10.74 18.14 -28.98
N ILE A 11 -11.96 17.62 -28.73
CA ILE A 11 -12.35 17.07 -27.43
C ILE A 11 -11.53 15.81 -27.10
N LEU A 12 -11.29 14.94 -28.11
CA LEU A 12 -10.46 13.75 -27.95
C LEU A 12 -9.00 14.11 -27.61
N LEU A 13 -8.43 15.12 -28.28
CA LEU A 13 -7.05 15.57 -28.02
C LEU A 13 -6.88 16.26 -26.66
N PHE A 14 -7.91 16.93 -26.15
CA PHE A 14 -7.90 17.47 -24.77
C PHE A 14 -7.98 16.36 -23.71
N SER A 15 -8.69 15.26 -23.96
CA SER A 15 -8.73 14.12 -23.03
C SER A 15 -7.39 13.37 -22.91
N PHE A 16 -6.48 13.47 -23.89
CA PHE A 16 -5.15 12.85 -23.78
C PHE A 16 -4.14 13.68 -22.98
N ASN A 17 -4.35 14.99 -22.82
CA ASN A 17 -3.41 15.90 -22.14
C ASN A 17 -3.73 16.18 -20.67
N CYS A 18 -4.85 15.65 -20.15
CA CYS A 18 -5.26 15.86 -18.75
C CYS A 18 -5.15 14.61 -17.88
N ASN A 19 -4.21 13.71 -18.18
CA ASN A 19 -3.83 12.64 -17.27
C ASN A 19 -2.64 13.08 -16.41
N ALA A 20 -2.88 14.08 -15.56
CA ALA A 20 -2.01 14.32 -14.41
C ALA A 20 -2.32 13.23 -13.36
N PHE A 21 -1.99 11.97 -13.66
CA PHE A 21 -1.91 10.96 -12.63
C PHE A 21 -0.72 11.33 -11.75
N SER A 22 -1.02 11.91 -10.58
CA SER A 22 -0.03 11.95 -9.51
C SER A 22 0.46 10.51 -9.32
N ASN A 23 1.77 10.29 -9.37
CA ASN A 23 2.33 9.00 -8.98
C ASN A 23 1.72 8.64 -7.63
N ALA A 24 1.18 7.43 -7.52
CA ALA A 24 0.71 6.94 -6.24
C ALA A 24 1.92 6.96 -5.29
N PRO A 25 1.82 7.56 -4.10
CA PRO A 25 2.80 7.30 -3.06
C PRO A 25 2.83 5.79 -2.86
N ASP A 26 4.03 5.20 -2.86
CA ASP A 26 4.25 3.79 -2.64
C ASP A 26 3.65 2.84 -3.70
N ALA A 27 3.99 3.10 -4.97
CA ALA A 27 3.46 2.37 -6.12
C ALA A 27 3.84 0.86 -6.18
N ASP A 28 4.83 0.39 -5.40
CA ASP A 28 5.30 -0.99 -5.46
C ASP A 28 4.51 -1.94 -4.55
N GLY A 29 3.64 -1.42 -3.69
CA GLY A 29 2.71 -2.22 -2.89
C GLY A 29 2.61 -1.78 -1.44
N VAL A 30 2.19 -2.71 -0.59
CA VAL A 30 1.96 -2.45 0.84
C VAL A 30 3.08 -3.04 1.69
N VAL A 31 3.37 -2.38 2.81
CA VAL A 31 4.10 -3.02 3.90
C VAL A 31 3.16 -3.94 4.67
N SER A 32 3.64 -5.11 5.04
CA SER A 32 2.90 -6.13 5.76
C SER A 32 3.38 -6.23 7.20
N PHE A 33 2.52 -6.74 8.08
CA PHE A 33 2.83 -6.83 9.51
C PHE A 33 2.43 -8.18 10.10
N ARG A 34 3.21 -8.62 11.09
CA ARG A 34 2.85 -9.70 12.02
C ARG A 34 3.14 -9.26 13.45
N ILE A 35 2.48 -9.89 14.43
CA ILE A 35 2.79 -9.65 15.85
C ILE A 35 3.80 -10.71 16.31
N ILE A 36 4.90 -10.28 16.92
CA ILE A 36 5.88 -11.14 17.62
C ILE A 36 6.07 -10.57 19.01
N ASN A 37 5.92 -11.40 20.04
CA ASN A 37 6.13 -10.99 21.44
C ASN A 37 5.40 -9.66 21.77
N ASN A 38 4.11 -9.59 21.42
CA ASN A 38 3.28 -8.41 21.64
C ASN A 38 3.74 -7.13 20.93
N THR A 39 4.53 -7.24 19.87
CA THR A 39 5.06 -6.08 19.12
C THR A 39 4.86 -6.30 17.61
N PRO A 40 4.33 -5.31 16.87
CA PRO A 40 4.26 -5.37 15.42
C PRO A 40 5.64 -5.47 14.78
N CYS A 41 5.74 -6.28 13.74
CA CYS A 41 6.96 -6.55 13.01
C CYS A 41 6.68 -6.39 11.51
N LEU A 42 7.34 -5.41 10.90
CA LEU A 42 7.14 -5.00 9.51
C LEU A 42 7.95 -5.85 8.55
N TYR A 43 7.32 -6.28 7.47
CA TYR A 43 7.99 -6.95 6.36
C TYR A 43 7.35 -6.57 5.03
N ILE A 44 7.99 -6.97 3.94
CA ILE A 44 7.48 -6.85 2.58
C ILE A 44 7.57 -8.23 1.90
N GLU A 45 6.74 -8.44 0.88
CA GLU A 45 6.70 -9.72 0.16
C GLU A 45 7.68 -9.78 -1.02
N ARG A 46 8.06 -8.63 -1.58
CA ARG A 46 9.12 -8.56 -2.59
C ARG A 46 10.45 -8.95 -1.96
N VAL A 47 11.30 -9.64 -2.72
CA VAL A 47 12.60 -10.18 -2.24
C VAL A 47 13.80 -9.84 -3.14
N ASP A 48 13.57 -9.06 -4.19
CA ASP A 48 14.52 -8.70 -5.25
C ASP A 48 14.82 -7.19 -5.26
N LEU A 49 14.74 -6.54 -4.09
CA LEU A 49 15.00 -5.10 -3.93
C LEU A 49 16.50 -4.85 -3.76
N ILE A 50 16.96 -3.73 -4.32
CA ILE A 50 18.36 -3.30 -4.21
C ILE A 50 18.47 -1.88 -3.64
N GLY A 51 19.58 -1.63 -2.94
CA GLY A 51 19.94 -0.32 -2.44
C GLY A 51 19.53 -0.04 -0.99
N ALA A 52 19.77 1.19 -0.59
CA ALA A 52 19.41 1.73 0.70
C ALA A 52 17.93 2.12 0.76
N TYR A 53 17.33 1.90 1.92
CA TYR A 53 15.95 2.27 2.19
C TYR A 53 15.85 2.93 3.55
N PHE A 54 14.81 3.73 3.73
CA PHE A 54 14.35 4.16 5.02
C PHE A 54 12.89 3.77 5.22
N ILE A 55 12.52 3.51 6.47
CA ILE A 55 11.15 3.36 6.91
C ILE A 55 10.80 4.61 7.69
N ASP A 56 9.71 5.28 7.31
CA ASP A 56 9.10 6.30 8.13
C ASP A 56 7.88 5.74 8.87
N ILE A 57 7.70 6.17 10.11
CA ILE A 57 6.49 5.91 10.89
C ILE A 57 5.97 7.26 11.34
N SER A 58 4.90 7.69 10.70
CA SER A 58 4.17 8.90 11.08
C SER A 58 3.13 8.54 12.12
N GLN A 59 3.25 9.16 13.30
CA GLN A 59 2.36 8.96 14.43
C GLN A 59 1.98 10.30 15.07
N GLY A 60 0.84 10.35 15.77
CA GLY A 60 0.34 11.53 16.44
C GLY A 60 -1.11 11.85 16.07
N ASN A 61 -1.51 13.08 16.34
CA ASN A 61 -2.83 13.61 15.96
C ASN A 61 -2.66 14.65 14.85
N ALA A 62 -3.76 15.12 14.26
CA ALA A 62 -3.75 16.13 13.19
C ALA A 62 -2.87 17.36 13.52
N ASP A 63 -2.82 17.77 14.79
CA ASP A 63 -2.09 18.95 15.24
C ASP A 63 -0.60 18.70 15.57
N ASN A 64 -0.19 17.44 15.75
CA ASN A 64 1.15 17.06 16.21
C ASN A 64 1.58 15.72 15.59
N MET A 65 1.58 15.66 14.26
CA MET A 65 2.12 14.52 13.52
C MET A 65 3.64 14.63 13.46
N TYR A 66 4.34 13.57 13.85
CA TYR A 66 5.78 13.48 13.71
C TYR A 66 6.17 12.13 13.15
N SER A 67 7.27 12.13 12.40
CA SER A 67 7.80 10.94 11.74
C SER A 67 9.04 10.46 12.47
N ILE A 68 9.12 9.15 12.68
CA ILE A 68 10.30 8.46 13.20
C ILE A 68 10.88 7.63 12.06
N PHE A 69 12.19 7.69 11.89
CA PHE A 69 12.88 7.06 10.77
C PHE A 69 13.73 5.88 11.23
N TYR A 70 13.85 4.89 10.35
CA TYR A 70 14.79 3.79 10.42
C TYR A 70 15.47 3.68 9.05
N GLU A 71 16.79 3.54 9.00
CA GLU A 71 17.56 3.51 7.77
C GLU A 71 18.41 2.24 7.68
N ASN A 72 18.43 1.59 6.52
CA ASN A 72 19.24 0.41 6.28
C ASN A 72 19.51 0.18 4.79
N THR A 73 20.09 -0.96 4.44
CA THR A 73 20.23 -1.47 3.07
C THR A 73 19.56 -2.83 2.95
N PHE A 74 19.10 -3.19 1.76
CA PHE A 74 18.52 -4.52 1.52
C PHE A 74 19.57 -5.63 1.65
N GLU A 75 20.84 -5.32 1.42
CA GLU A 75 21.96 -6.23 1.59
C GLU A 75 22.23 -6.55 3.07
N GLU A 76 22.14 -5.55 3.96
CA GLU A 76 22.40 -5.73 5.40
C GLU A 76 21.18 -6.25 6.16
N ASN A 77 19.99 -5.68 5.89
CA ASN A 77 18.77 -6.06 6.58
C ASN A 77 17.55 -6.01 5.66
N TYR A 78 17.35 -7.08 4.90
CA TYR A 78 16.14 -7.23 4.10
C TYR A 78 14.92 -7.58 4.98
N PRO A 79 13.84 -6.76 5.00
CA PRO A 79 12.67 -7.02 5.82
C PRO A 79 11.75 -8.10 5.22
N THR A 80 12.16 -9.37 5.32
CA THR A 80 11.33 -10.52 4.94
C THR A 80 10.36 -10.90 6.06
N LYS A 81 9.41 -11.78 5.77
CA LYS A 81 8.48 -12.31 6.77
C LYS A 81 9.20 -12.90 7.99
N GLU A 82 10.34 -13.56 7.80
CA GLU A 82 11.13 -14.20 8.85
C GLU A 82 12.02 -13.19 9.59
N LYS A 83 12.62 -12.24 8.86
CA LYS A 83 13.57 -11.22 9.35
C LYS A 83 12.94 -9.82 9.38
N CYS A 84 11.69 -9.75 9.81
CA CYS A 84 10.93 -8.51 9.84
C CYS A 84 11.52 -7.49 10.85
N ILE A 85 11.20 -6.21 10.66
CA ILE A 85 11.70 -5.11 11.47
C ILE A 85 10.69 -4.81 12.59
N MET A 86 11.12 -5.04 13.83
CA MET A 86 10.28 -4.78 15.00
C MET A 86 9.98 -3.29 15.16
N LEU A 87 8.71 -2.93 15.29
CA LEU A 87 8.25 -1.58 15.63
C LEU A 87 8.41 -1.35 17.14
N ASN A 88 9.64 -1.12 17.58
CA ASN A 88 9.97 -0.84 18.98
C ASN A 88 11.04 0.26 19.10
N SER A 89 11.36 0.62 20.34
CA SER A 89 12.37 1.66 20.63
C SER A 89 13.80 1.30 20.24
N SER A 90 14.10 0.02 19.95
CA SER A 90 15.43 -0.41 19.52
C SER A 90 15.69 -0.04 18.06
N ASN A 91 14.69 -0.24 17.19
CA ASN A 91 14.78 0.13 15.77
C ASN A 91 14.31 1.57 15.52
N PHE A 92 13.32 2.04 16.29
CA PHE A 92 12.70 3.35 16.13
C PHE A 92 12.76 4.12 17.44
N PRO A 93 13.86 4.85 17.70
CA PRO A 93 13.99 5.65 18.90
C PRO A 93 12.79 6.59 19.09
N ASN A 94 12.25 6.64 20.30
CA ASN A 94 11.05 7.42 20.66
C ASN A 94 9.71 6.88 20.13
N LEU A 95 9.68 5.74 19.45
CA LEU A 95 8.44 5.06 19.11
C LEU A 95 7.75 4.56 20.38
N LYS A 96 6.50 4.97 20.58
CA LYS A 96 5.65 4.54 21.70
C LYS A 96 4.34 4.03 21.15
N LEU A 97 4.20 2.70 21.11
CA LEU A 97 2.97 2.06 20.66
C LEU A 97 1.86 2.32 21.67
N LYS A 98 0.69 2.75 21.18
CA LYS A 98 -0.48 3.12 21.97
C LYS A 98 -1.70 2.36 21.49
N ASP A 99 -2.60 2.06 22.42
CA ASP A 99 -3.91 1.52 22.10
C ASP A 99 -4.74 2.55 21.31
N ARG A 100 -5.50 2.08 20.32
CA ARG A 100 -6.39 2.85 19.44
C ARG A 100 -5.69 3.99 18.67
N GLN A 101 -4.41 3.80 18.36
CA GLN A 101 -3.61 4.78 17.63
C GLN A 101 -3.42 4.36 16.18
N ILE A 102 -3.48 5.34 15.27
CA ILE A 102 -3.18 5.18 13.85
C ILE A 102 -1.68 5.43 13.62
N TYR A 103 -1.10 4.60 12.76
CA TYR A 103 0.27 4.68 12.30
C TYR A 103 0.25 4.63 10.77
N ALA A 104 0.82 5.64 10.12
CA ALA A 104 1.08 5.62 8.69
C ALA A 104 2.56 5.28 8.49
N ILE A 105 2.83 4.24 7.70
CA ILE A 105 4.17 3.71 7.49
C ILE A 105 4.48 3.69 6.01
N SER A 106 5.65 4.19 5.63
CA SER A 106 6.20 3.98 4.29
C SER A 106 7.63 3.45 4.35
N LEU A 107 7.99 2.59 3.41
CA LEU A 107 9.34 2.13 3.14
C LEU A 107 9.72 2.71 1.78
N ARG A 108 10.72 3.58 1.74
CA ARG A 108 11.12 4.33 0.54
C ARG A 108 12.62 4.26 0.31
N PRO A 109 13.10 4.46 -0.93
CA PRO A 109 14.53 4.53 -1.18
C PRO A 109 15.16 5.69 -0.42
N ASP A 110 16.31 5.45 0.23
CA ASP A 110 17.09 6.52 0.83
C ASP A 110 17.91 7.22 -0.26
N PRO A 111 17.57 8.46 -0.64
CA PRO A 111 18.23 9.14 -1.74
C PRO A 111 19.70 9.44 -1.43
N ASN A 112 20.02 9.76 -0.18
CA ASN A 112 21.36 10.18 0.23
C ASN A 112 22.31 8.99 0.23
N LYS A 113 21.89 7.88 0.86
CA LYS A 113 22.71 6.68 0.98
C LYS A 113 22.84 5.95 -0.36
N ASN A 114 21.79 5.92 -1.18
CA ASN A 114 21.88 5.40 -2.54
C ASN A 114 22.83 6.21 -3.43
N LEU A 115 22.79 7.54 -3.34
CA LEU A 115 23.74 8.40 -4.05
C LEU A 115 25.18 8.14 -3.60
N GLN A 116 25.41 7.99 -2.29
CA GLN A 116 26.73 7.69 -1.73
C GLN A 116 27.32 6.38 -2.27
N PHE A 117 26.49 5.35 -2.44
CA PHE A 117 26.92 4.05 -2.96
C PHE A 117 26.81 3.93 -4.49
N ASN A 118 26.35 4.98 -5.18
CA ASN A 118 26.09 4.97 -6.62
C ASN A 118 25.16 3.81 -7.05
N ILE A 119 24.12 3.56 -6.24
CA ILE A 119 23.10 2.53 -6.49
C ILE A 119 21.83 3.22 -7.01
N VAL A 120 21.25 2.66 -8.07
CA VAL A 120 19.92 3.06 -8.54
C VAL A 120 18.90 2.06 -7.98
N PRO A 121 18.06 2.45 -7.01
CA PRO A 121 17.06 1.56 -6.43
C PRO A 121 16.02 1.13 -7.48
N ASN A 122 15.59 -0.12 -7.44
CA ASN A 122 14.59 -0.69 -8.36
C ASN A 122 13.16 -0.66 -7.77
N PHE A 123 12.85 0.39 -7.02
CA PHE A 123 11.55 0.62 -6.39
C PHE A 123 11.35 2.11 -6.09
N ILE A 124 10.09 2.48 -5.91
CA ILE A 124 9.58 3.80 -5.57
C ILE A 124 9.15 3.85 -4.10
N GLY A 125 8.45 2.82 -3.62
CA GLY A 125 8.07 2.70 -2.21
C GLY A 125 6.96 1.69 -1.91
N PHE A 126 6.84 1.34 -0.63
CA PHE A 126 5.77 0.49 -0.08
C PHE A 126 5.12 1.22 1.09
N GLY A 127 3.79 1.18 1.20
CA GLY A 127 3.10 1.99 2.20
C GLY A 127 1.84 1.32 2.72
N ASP A 128 1.57 1.51 4.01
CA ASP A 128 0.30 1.11 4.62
C ASP A 128 -0.03 1.99 5.82
N THR A 129 -1.31 2.08 6.15
CA THR A 129 -1.78 2.71 7.39
C THR A 129 -2.49 1.67 8.24
N ILE A 130 -1.95 1.44 9.44
CA ILE A 130 -2.50 0.48 10.40
C ILE A 130 -3.01 1.18 11.64
N CYS A 131 -3.92 0.52 12.35
CA CYS A 131 -4.20 0.87 13.73
C CYS A 131 -3.78 -0.25 14.67
N LEU A 132 -3.36 0.12 15.87
CA LEU A 132 -3.11 -0.84 16.94
C LEU A 132 -4.24 -0.77 17.96
N LYS A 133 -4.76 -1.93 18.33
CA LYS A 133 -5.73 -2.10 19.40
C LYS A 133 -5.21 -3.14 20.39
N LYS A 134 -5.55 -3.00 21.65
CA LYS A 134 -5.31 -4.04 22.66
C LYS A 134 -6.53 -4.94 22.82
N ASP A 135 -6.29 -6.24 22.90
CA ASP A 135 -7.30 -7.23 23.27
C ASP A 135 -7.51 -7.30 24.80
N ASP A 136 -8.39 -8.19 25.24
CA ASP A 136 -8.71 -8.40 26.66
C ASP A 136 -7.51 -8.88 27.48
N ASN A 137 -6.49 -9.45 26.83
CA ASN A 137 -5.24 -9.90 27.44
C ASN A 137 -4.13 -8.82 27.40
N ASN A 138 -4.49 -7.57 27.05
CA ASN A 138 -3.56 -6.46 26.90
C ASN A 138 -2.48 -6.72 25.81
N GLN A 139 -2.80 -7.58 24.84
CA GLN A 139 -1.98 -7.85 23.66
C GLN A 139 -2.40 -6.98 22.47
N PHE A 140 -1.43 -6.45 21.75
CA PHE A 140 -1.64 -5.69 20.53
C PHE A 140 -2.11 -6.60 19.40
N ILE A 141 -3.19 -6.17 18.77
CA ILE A 141 -3.72 -6.67 17.51
C ILE A 141 -3.66 -5.55 16.46
N ILE A 142 -3.45 -5.95 15.21
CA ILE A 142 -3.37 -5.04 14.07
C ILE A 142 -4.75 -4.94 13.43
N GLN A 143 -5.19 -3.71 13.20
CA GLN A 143 -6.42 -3.37 12.50
C GLN A 143 -6.05 -2.65 11.19
N ASP A 144 -6.88 -2.83 10.17
CA ASP A 144 -6.72 -2.13 8.89
C ASP A 144 -7.34 -0.74 8.98
N TYR A 145 -6.68 0.28 8.42
CA TYR A 145 -7.25 1.63 8.33
C TYR A 145 -7.95 1.81 6.97
N THR A 146 -9.28 1.79 6.97
CA THR A 146 -10.07 1.94 5.74
C THR A 146 -11.14 3.00 5.91
N ARG A 147 -11.29 3.86 4.90
CA ARG A 147 -12.33 4.91 4.86
C ARG A 147 -12.37 5.78 6.13
N GLY A 148 -11.20 6.14 6.66
CA GLY A 148 -11.07 6.99 7.84
C GLY A 148 -11.28 6.28 9.18
N LYS A 149 -11.39 4.94 9.21
CA LYS A 149 -11.69 4.18 10.42
C LYS A 149 -10.77 2.96 10.55
N CYS A 150 -10.47 2.61 11.80
CA CYS A 150 -9.81 1.35 12.14
C CYS A 150 -10.85 0.23 12.13
N VAL A 151 -10.58 -0.83 11.37
CA VAL A 151 -11.46 -1.99 11.21
C VAL A 151 -10.68 -3.23 11.64
N ASP A 152 -11.29 -4.07 12.49
CA ASP A 152 -10.69 -5.35 12.85
C ASP A 152 -10.44 -6.14 11.56
N ARG A 153 -9.16 -6.49 11.30
CA ARG A 153 -8.81 -7.35 10.18
C ARG A 153 -9.61 -8.63 10.34
N ALA A 154 -10.37 -9.01 9.29
CA ALA A 154 -11.17 -10.23 9.33
C ALA A 154 -10.24 -11.35 9.79
N SER A 155 -10.54 -11.95 10.95
CA SER A 155 -9.73 -13.04 11.46
C SER A 155 -9.93 -14.19 10.48
N ILE A 156 -9.00 -14.35 9.54
CA ILE A 156 -8.75 -15.63 8.93
C ILE A 156 -8.22 -16.46 10.10
N LYS A 157 -9.14 -17.00 10.91
CA LYS A 157 -8.84 -18.10 11.80
C LYS A 157 -8.37 -19.19 10.85
N ILE A 158 -7.05 -19.32 10.74
CA ILE A 158 -6.42 -20.50 10.19
C ILE A 158 -6.79 -21.64 11.17
N LYS A 159 -8.00 -22.18 11.03
CA LYS A 159 -8.23 -23.60 11.21
C LYS A 159 -7.64 -24.22 9.95
N GLN A 160 -6.38 -24.62 10.04
CA GLN A 160 -5.67 -25.25 8.93
C GLN A 160 -6.06 -26.72 8.73
N ASP A 161 -7.05 -27.22 9.47
CA ASP A 161 -7.60 -28.55 9.29
C ASP A 161 -9.13 -28.42 9.16
N GLU A 162 -9.68 -29.04 8.12
CA GLU A 162 -11.12 -29.10 7.76
C GLU A 162 -11.75 -27.85 7.13
N GLN A 163 -11.42 -27.59 5.86
CA GLN A 163 -12.43 -27.41 4.80
C GLN A 163 -11.73 -27.30 3.43
N SER A 164 -11.27 -28.46 2.95
CA SER A 164 -11.58 -28.81 1.57
C SER A 164 -13.09 -28.67 1.36
N ILE A 165 -13.53 -28.19 0.18
CA ILE A 165 -14.92 -28.06 -0.33
C ILE A 165 -15.44 -26.62 -0.34
N ASN A 166 -15.11 -25.87 -1.41
CA ASN A 166 -16.05 -25.19 -2.34
C ASN A 166 -15.43 -23.94 -2.99
N GLU A 167 -14.37 -24.13 -3.78
CA GLU A 167 -14.17 -23.32 -4.98
C GLU A 167 -15.24 -23.71 -5.99
N ASN A 168 -16.41 -23.09 -5.94
CA ASN A 168 -17.37 -22.98 -7.05
C ASN A 168 -18.58 -22.16 -6.61
N SER A 169 -18.45 -20.84 -6.63
CA SER A 169 -19.51 -19.91 -7.04
C SER A 169 -19.07 -18.47 -6.75
N LEU A 170 -18.75 -17.75 -7.82
CA LEU A 170 -19.28 -16.42 -8.16
C LEU A 170 -18.27 -15.72 -9.08
N LYS A 171 -18.15 -16.20 -10.33
CA LYS A 171 -17.66 -15.35 -11.42
C LYS A 171 -18.80 -14.39 -11.77
N GLU A 172 -18.84 -13.25 -11.09
CA GLU A 172 -19.41 -12.06 -11.70
C GLU A 172 -18.41 -11.59 -12.77
N GLU A 173 -18.75 -11.78 -14.04
CA GLU A 173 -18.05 -11.14 -15.15
C GLU A 173 -18.17 -9.62 -15.00
N LYS A 174 -17.15 -9.02 -14.37
CA LYS A 174 -16.94 -7.57 -14.41
C LYS A 174 -16.58 -7.20 -15.84
N MET A 175 -17.62 -6.86 -16.61
CA MET A 175 -17.50 -6.26 -17.92
C MET A 175 -16.65 -5.00 -17.78
N SER A 176 -15.46 -5.02 -18.39
CA SER A 176 -14.51 -3.91 -18.37
C SER A 176 -15.19 -2.64 -18.89
N TRP A 177 -14.91 -1.49 -18.28
CA TRP A 177 -15.44 -0.19 -18.75
C TRP A 177 -15.16 0.06 -20.24
N PHE A 178 -14.09 -0.54 -20.77
CA PHE A 178 -13.75 -0.50 -22.19
C PHE A 178 -14.77 -1.24 -23.08
N GLU A 179 -15.30 -2.38 -22.64
CA GLU A 179 -16.38 -3.12 -23.33
C GLU A 179 -17.66 -2.27 -23.40
N TRP A 180 -17.99 -1.57 -22.31
CA TRP A 180 -19.13 -0.64 -22.28
C TRP A 180 -18.96 0.52 -23.26
N PHE A 181 -17.75 1.08 -23.34
CA PHE A 181 -17.42 2.16 -24.28
C PHE A 181 -17.52 1.71 -25.74
N ILE A 182 -17.05 0.50 -26.08
CA ILE A 182 -17.17 -0.06 -27.43
C ILE A 182 -18.64 -0.29 -27.82
N GLN A 183 -19.47 -0.78 -26.90
CA GLN A 183 -20.91 -0.93 -27.16
C GLN A 183 -21.60 0.42 -27.38
N TRP A 184 -21.21 1.44 -26.62
CA TRP A 184 -21.74 2.80 -26.79
C TRP A 184 -21.37 3.40 -28.16
N ILE A 185 -20.13 3.22 -28.63
CA ILE A 185 -19.70 3.64 -29.96
C ILE A 185 -20.49 2.94 -31.07
N LYS A 186 -20.68 1.61 -30.96
CA LYS A 186 -21.47 0.84 -31.96
C LYS A 186 -22.90 1.37 -32.07
N LYS A 187 -23.51 1.76 -30.95
CA LYS A 187 -24.87 2.31 -30.91
C LYS A 187 -24.99 3.68 -31.57
N ILE A 188 -23.93 4.48 -31.52
CA ILE A 188 -23.87 5.80 -32.16
C ILE A 188 -23.67 5.68 -33.68
N LEU A 189 -22.83 4.74 -34.13
CA LEU A 189 -22.52 4.57 -35.55
C LEU A 189 -23.66 3.93 -36.36
N TRP A 190 -24.52 3.10 -35.75
CA TRP A 190 -25.58 2.40 -36.47
C TRP A 190 -26.92 3.15 -36.58
N ASN A 191 -27.02 4.34 -35.97
CA ASN A 191 -28.20 5.21 -36.06
C ASN A 191 -27.98 6.41 -37.00
N THR A 192 -27.14 6.24 -38.03
CA THR A 192 -26.96 7.21 -39.13
C THR A 192 -27.25 6.56 -40.46
#